data_AF-A0A5A9EC75-F1
#
_entry.id   AF-A0A5A9EC75-F1
#
_cell.length_a   1.000
_cell.length_b   1.000
_cell.length_c   1.000
_cell.angle_alpha   90.00
_cell.angle_beta   90.00
_cell.angle_gamma   90.00
#
_symmetry.space_group_name_H-M   'P 1'
#
loop_
_entity.id
_entity.type
_entity.pdbx_description
1 polymer ?
#
loop_
_entity_poly.entity_id
_entity_poly.type
_entity_poly.pdbx_seq_one_letter_code
_entity_poly.pdbx_strand_id
1 'polypeptide(L)'
;MTETILGERKSLVGKVKVRYLRYDDIHDRHYYSDTIGRRLNDGFVITDIEFGYGIERIFEERDGYCIVRDGDDFTPIIVDIDNAGDIDFSHEAVKKFFEYLIQTTLQSK
;
A
#
# COMPACT_ATOMS: atom_id res chain seq x y z
N MET A 1 -16.65 -20.08 -36.33
CA MET A 1 -16.41 -18.62 -36.38
C MET A 1 -17.27 -18.02 -35.31
N THR A 2 -16.67 -17.57 -34.23
CA THR A 2 -17.39 -16.93 -33.12
C THR A 2 -16.54 -15.76 -32.66
N GLU A 3 -17.14 -14.59 -32.81
CA GLU A 3 -16.56 -13.28 -32.62
C GLU A 3 -16.26 -13.00 -31.15
N THR A 4 -15.09 -12.41 -30.94
CA THR A 4 -14.77 -11.30 -30.02
C THR A 4 -15.76 -11.00 -28.88
N ILE A 5 -15.32 -11.24 -27.64
CA ILE A 5 -15.63 -10.33 -26.52
C ILE A 5 -14.29 -9.80 -26.00
N LEU A 6 -13.83 -8.73 -26.66
CA LEU A 6 -12.75 -7.86 -26.23
C LEU A 6 -13.37 -6.84 -25.24
N GLY A 7 -13.62 -7.29 -24.01
CA GLY A 7 -14.25 -6.48 -22.97
C GLY A 7 -13.60 -6.76 -21.63
N GLU A 8 -12.73 -5.85 -21.20
CA GLU A 8 -12.35 -5.65 -19.80
C GLU A 8 -11.69 -6.83 -19.07
N ARG A 9 -10.48 -7.18 -19.49
CA ARG A 9 -9.46 -7.59 -18.52
C ARG A 9 -8.37 -6.51 -18.47
N LYS A 10 -8.73 -5.32 -17.99
CA LYS A 10 -7.74 -4.51 -17.27
C LYS A 10 -7.41 -5.31 -16.01
N SER A 11 -6.39 -6.14 -16.14
CA SER A 11 -5.70 -6.84 -15.08
C SER A 11 -5.51 -5.90 -13.88
N LEU A 12 -6.35 -6.06 -12.84
CA LEU A 12 -6.32 -5.38 -11.54
C LEU A 12 -5.09 -5.83 -10.71
N VAL A 13 -3.92 -5.94 -11.34
CA VAL A 13 -2.72 -6.40 -10.65
C VAL A 13 -2.27 -5.31 -9.69
N GLY A 14 -2.41 -5.58 -8.41
CA GLY A 14 -1.84 -4.78 -7.32
C GLY A 14 -2.83 -4.16 -6.35
N LYS A 15 -4.12 -3.99 -6.66
CA LYS A 15 -5.06 -3.39 -5.68
C LYS A 15 -5.36 -4.37 -4.54
N VAL A 16 -5.19 -3.93 -3.30
CA VAL A 16 -5.46 -4.72 -2.08
C VAL A 16 -6.30 -3.93 -1.10
N LYS A 17 -7.12 -4.62 -0.30
CA LYS A 17 -7.80 -3.99 0.84
C LYS A 17 -6.78 -3.79 1.95
N VAL A 18 -6.77 -2.61 2.54
CA VAL A 18 -5.88 -2.26 3.65
C VAL A 18 -6.75 -1.90 4.84
N ARG A 19 -6.38 -2.39 6.02
CA ARG A 19 -7.05 -2.09 7.28
C ARG A 19 -6.03 -1.63 8.29
N TYR A 20 -6.27 -0.46 8.86
CA TYR A 20 -5.40 0.11 9.86
C TYR A 20 -5.83 -0.35 11.27
N LEU A 21 -4.87 -0.93 11.98
CA LEU A 21 -5.01 -1.37 13.37
C LEU A 21 -4.37 -0.34 14.29
N ARG A 22 -5.16 0.18 15.24
CA ARG A 22 -4.67 1.04 16.31
C ARG A 22 -4.90 0.36 17.66
N TYR A 23 -3.93 0.47 18.55
CA TYR A 23 -4.08 0.06 19.93
C TYR A 23 -4.46 1.30 20.74
N ASP A 24 -5.57 1.25 21.46
CA ASP A 24 -5.80 2.22 22.53
C ASP A 24 -4.99 1.80 23.76
N ASP A 25 -4.68 2.77 24.64
CA ASP A 25 -3.84 2.65 25.83
C ASP A 25 -4.29 1.55 26.82
N ILE A 26 -5.45 0.92 26.59
CA ILE A 26 -6.09 -0.12 27.40
C ILE A 26 -5.98 -1.52 26.75
N HIS A 27 -5.13 -1.69 25.73
CA HIS A 27 -4.86 -2.96 25.02
C HIS A 27 -6.02 -3.55 24.20
N ASP A 28 -7.14 -2.85 24.03
CA ASP A 28 -8.17 -3.28 23.09
C ASP A 28 -7.76 -2.96 21.64
N ARG A 29 -7.79 -4.01 20.80
CA ARG A 29 -7.48 -3.92 19.37
C ARG A 29 -8.67 -3.31 18.64
N HIS A 30 -8.49 -2.11 18.09
CA HIS A 30 -9.52 -1.48 17.27
C HIS A 30 -9.02 -1.26 15.84
N TYR A 31 -9.83 -1.70 14.89
CA TYR A 31 -9.68 -1.31 13.50
C TYR A 31 -10.39 0.03 13.30
N TYR A 32 -9.64 1.06 12.89
CA TYR A 32 -10.21 2.42 12.85
C TYR A 32 -10.42 2.94 11.42
N SER A 33 -9.80 2.32 10.41
CA SER A 33 -9.97 2.73 9.00
C SER A 33 -9.72 1.59 8.01
N ASP A 34 -10.55 1.52 6.98
CA ASP A 34 -10.41 0.64 5.82
C ASP A 34 -10.13 1.50 4.58
N THR A 35 -9.16 1.10 3.76
CA THR A 35 -8.85 1.77 2.48
C THR A 35 -8.46 0.76 1.40
N ILE A 36 -8.24 1.24 0.18
CA ILE A 36 -7.65 0.47 -0.92
C ILE A 36 -6.22 0.93 -1.13
N GLY A 37 -5.29 -0.02 -1.06
CA GLY A 37 -3.89 0.20 -1.34
C GLY A 37 -3.43 -0.51 -2.60
N ARG A 38 -2.13 -0.39 -2.87
CA ARG A 38 -1.42 -1.05 -3.96
C ARG A 38 -0.27 -1.89 -3.39
N ARG A 39 -0.35 -3.20 -3.56
CA ARG A 39 0.66 -4.16 -3.12
C ARG A 39 1.98 -3.86 -3.81
N LEU A 40 3.02 -3.56 -3.03
CA LEU A 40 4.35 -3.33 -3.53
C LEU A 40 5.13 -4.66 -3.57
N ASN A 41 5.20 -5.34 -2.43
CA ASN A 41 5.79 -6.67 -2.27
C ASN A 41 5.14 -7.38 -1.06
N ASP A 42 5.68 -8.51 -0.62
CA ASP A 42 5.10 -9.30 0.47
C ASP A 42 5.10 -8.60 1.83
N GLY A 43 5.97 -7.61 2.02
CA GLY A 43 6.07 -6.87 3.28
C GLY A 43 5.46 -5.48 3.26
N PHE A 44 5.10 -4.94 2.09
CA PHE A 44 4.75 -3.53 1.95
C PHE A 44 3.57 -3.26 1.01
N VAL A 45 2.78 -2.26 1.37
CA VAL A 45 1.65 -1.73 0.59
C VAL A 45 1.77 -0.21 0.48
N ILE A 46 1.32 0.33 -0.64
CA ILE A 46 1.23 1.77 -0.86
C ILE A 46 -0.21 2.20 -0.67
N THR A 47 -0.47 3.17 0.20
CA THR A 47 -1.78 3.78 0.42
C THR A 47 -1.78 5.23 -0.03
N ASP A 48 -2.93 5.69 -0.53
CA ASP A 48 -3.12 7.10 -0.85
C ASP A 48 -3.42 7.83 0.47
N ILE A 49 -2.63 8.85 0.79
CA ILE A 49 -2.74 9.67 2.01
C ILE A 49 -2.96 11.14 1.62
N GLU A 50 -3.37 11.99 2.57
CA GLU A 50 -3.74 13.39 2.32
C GLU A 50 -2.66 14.18 1.56
N PHE A 51 -1.38 13.87 1.80
CA PHE A 51 -0.23 14.59 1.25
C PHE A 51 0.64 13.75 0.31
N GLY A 52 0.10 12.71 -0.33
CA GLY A 52 0.83 11.87 -1.28
C GLY A 52 0.62 10.38 -1.06
N TYR A 53 1.72 9.63 -0.95
CA TYR A 53 1.69 8.18 -0.81
C TYR A 53 2.37 7.72 0.47
N GLY A 54 1.71 6.85 1.23
CA GLY A 54 2.30 6.14 2.37
C GLY A 54 2.81 4.77 1.95
N ILE A 55 4.10 4.48 2.17
CA ILE A 55 4.61 3.11 2.12
C ILE A 55 4.48 2.50 3.50
N GLU A 56 3.52 1.59 3.63
CA GLU A 56 3.13 0.95 4.87
C GLU A 56 3.72 -0.45 4.96
N ARG A 57 4.15 -0.85 6.15
CA ARG A 57 4.56 -2.24 6.40
C ARG A 57 3.33 -3.09 6.71
N ILE A 58 3.18 -4.18 5.99
CA ILE A 58 2.15 -5.18 6.25
C ILE A 58 2.53 -5.93 7.53
N PHE A 59 1.67 -5.85 8.54
CA PHE A 59 1.85 -6.59 9.78
C PHE A 59 1.36 -8.04 9.63
N GLU A 60 0.16 -8.22 9.09
CA GLU A 60 -0.41 -9.53 8.79
C GLU A 60 -1.44 -9.45 7.66
N GLU A 61 -1.83 -10.60 7.12
CA GLU A 61 -3.00 -10.73 6.26
C GLU A 61 -4.11 -11.47 7.00
N ARG A 62 -5.31 -10.89 7.00
CA ARG A 62 -6.46 -11.48 7.68
C ARG A 62 -7.75 -11.07 7.01
N ASP A 63 -8.67 -12.03 6.83
CA ASP A 63 -10.00 -11.80 6.25
C ASP A 63 -9.98 -11.09 4.88
N GLY A 64 -8.91 -11.28 4.11
CA GLY A 64 -8.70 -10.64 2.80
C GLY A 64 -8.20 -9.18 2.87
N TYR A 65 -7.73 -8.72 4.02
CA TYR A 65 -7.10 -7.41 4.23
C TYR A 65 -5.61 -7.54 4.52
N CYS A 66 -4.82 -6.61 3.97
CA CYS A 66 -3.49 -6.29 4.48
C CYS A 66 -3.67 -5.42 5.74
N ILE A 67 -3.34 -5.95 6.91
CA ILE A 67 -3.41 -5.20 8.16
C ILE A 67 -2.10 -4.44 8.33
N VAL A 68 -2.20 -3.13 8.53
CA VAL A 68 -1.09 -2.22 8.83
C VAL A 68 -1.29 -1.62 10.23
N ARG A 69 -0.21 -1.31 10.94
CA ARG A 69 -0.29 -0.70 12.28
C ARG A 69 -0.25 0.81 12.16
N ASP A 70 -1.16 1.48 12.84
CA ASP A 70 -1.13 2.93 13.04
C ASP A 70 -0.60 3.22 14.44
N GLY A 71 0.49 3.98 14.54
CA GLY A 71 1.10 4.38 15.81
C GLY A 71 2.63 4.32 15.84
N ASP A 72 3.18 4.58 17.03
CA ASP A 72 4.61 4.84 17.26
C ASP A 72 5.56 3.68 16.87
N ASP A 73 5.04 2.46 16.75
CA ASP A 73 5.81 1.28 16.38
C ASP A 73 6.38 1.36 14.95
N PHE A 74 5.68 2.02 14.03
CA PHE A 74 6.09 2.11 12.63
C PHE A 74 5.52 3.33 11.93
N THR A 75 6.33 4.37 11.77
CA THR A 75 5.98 5.51 10.92
C THR A 75 6.06 5.12 9.44
N PRO A 76 5.02 5.35 8.62
CA PRO A 76 5.08 5.12 7.19
C PRO A 76 6.17 5.96 6.53
N ILE A 77 6.74 5.44 5.42
CA ILE A 77 7.56 6.28 4.54
C ILE A 77 6.60 7.13 3.72
N ILE A 78 6.61 8.44 3.97
CA ILE A 78 5.78 9.40 3.22
C ILE A 78 6.53 9.80 1.95
N VAL A 79 5.90 9.62 0.81
CA VAL A 79 6.42 9.99 -0.51
C VAL A 79 5.48 11.03 -1.11
N ASP A 80 5.95 12.27 -1.12
CA ASP A 80 5.32 13.38 -1.83
C ASP A 80 6.03 13.57 -3.18
N ILE A 81 5.26 13.69 -4.26
CA ILE A 81 5.77 13.83 -5.62
C ILE A 81 5.06 15.02 -6.26
N ASP A 82 5.75 16.16 -6.26
CA ASP A 82 5.26 17.38 -6.88
C ASP A 82 4.90 17.18 -8.36
N ASN A 83 3.72 17.68 -8.74
CA ASN A 83 3.17 17.58 -10.10
C ASN A 83 3.02 16.14 -10.62
N ALA A 84 2.90 15.15 -9.75
CA ALA A 84 2.52 13.81 -10.17
C ALA A 84 1.08 13.84 -10.72
N GLY A 85 0.93 13.47 -11.99
CA GLY A 85 -0.35 12.98 -12.50
C GLY A 85 -0.66 11.59 -11.93
N ASP A 86 -1.59 10.88 -12.58
CA ASP A 86 -1.87 9.49 -12.20
C ASP A 86 -0.63 8.61 -12.40
N ILE A 87 -0.06 8.12 -11.28
CA ILE A 87 1.08 7.22 -11.32
C ILE A 87 0.61 5.82 -11.68
N ASP A 88 1.20 5.25 -12.73
CA ASP A 88 0.99 3.85 -13.09
C ASP A 88 1.86 2.93 -12.24
N PHE A 89 1.31 2.49 -11.11
CA PHE A 89 1.95 1.53 -10.21
C PHE A 89 2.11 0.12 -10.79
N SER A 90 1.51 -0.18 -11.94
CA SER A 90 1.75 -1.46 -12.63
C SER A 90 3.08 -1.47 -13.39
N HIS A 91 3.67 -0.29 -13.62
CA HIS A 91 4.92 -0.14 -14.34
C HIS A 91 6.13 -0.55 -13.49
N GLU A 92 7.01 -1.41 -14.02
CA GLU A 92 8.14 -1.99 -13.28
C GLU A 92 9.10 -0.93 -12.71
N ALA A 93 9.36 0.15 -13.46
CA ALA A 93 10.21 1.25 -12.98
C ALA A 93 9.63 1.96 -11.75
N VAL A 94 8.30 2.15 -11.70
CA VAL A 94 7.62 2.75 -10.54
C VAL A 94 7.75 1.80 -9.35
N LYS A 95 7.47 0.50 -9.57
CA LYS A 95 7.64 -0.51 -8.53
C LYS A 95 9.06 -0.50 -7.93
N LYS A 96 10.09 -0.53 -8.78
CA LYS A 96 11.50 -0.50 -8.36
C LYS A 96 11.87 0.79 -7.63
N PHE A 97 11.32 1.93 -8.03
CA PHE A 97 11.52 3.20 -7.33
C PHE A 97 11.04 3.12 -5.88
N PHE A 98 9.81 2.66 -5.64
CA PHE A 98 9.28 2.53 -4.28
C PHE A 98 10.01 1.44 -3.46
N GLU A 99 10.42 0.33 -4.08
CA GLU A 99 11.25 -0.69 -3.42
C GLU A 99 12.63 -0.16 -3.01
N TYR A 100 13.24 0.70 -3.83
CA TYR A 100 14.50 1.36 -3.52
C TYR A 100 14.37 2.32 -2.31
N LEU A 101 13.25 3.05 -2.20
CA LEU A 101 12.98 3.91 -1.04
C LEU A 101 12.94 3.10 0.26
N ILE A 102 12.28 1.92 0.26
CA ILE A 102 12.27 1.03 1.43
C ILE A 102 13.69 0.63 1.84
N GLN A 103 14.49 0.18 0.87
CA GLN A 103 15.85 -0.29 1.13
C GLN A 103 16.70 0.82 1.74
N THR A 104 16.66 2.02 1.16
CA THR A 104 17.49 3.14 1.62
C THR A 104 17.02 3.71 2.95
N THR A 105 15.71 3.84 3.20
CA THR A 105 15.18 4.36 4.47
C THR A 105 15.37 3.38 5.63
N LEU A 106 15.18 2.07 5.42
CA LEU A 106 15.26 1.08 6.50
C LEU A 106 16.69 0.59 6.79
N GLN A 107 17.59 0.61 5.81
CA GLN A 107 19.01 0.23 6.02
C GLN A 107 19.85 1.36 6.61
N SER A 108 19.38 2.61 6.57
CA SER A 108 20.09 3.76 7.14
C SER A 108 19.94 3.88 8.67
N LYS A 109 19.50 2.82 9.35
CA LYS A 109 19.35 2.75 10.82
C LYS A 109 20.40 1.83 11.44
#